data_AF-A0A9W4UQ36-F1
#
_entry.id   AF-A0A9W4UQ36-F1
#
_cell.length_a   1.000
_cell.length_b   1.000
_cell.length_c   1.000
_cell.angle_alpha   90.00
_cell.angle_beta   90.00
_cell.angle_gamma   90.00
#
_symmetry.space_group_name_H-M   'P 1'
#
loop_
_entity.id
_entity.type
_entity.pdbx_description
1 polymer ?
#
loop_
_entity_poly.entity_id
_entity_poly.type
_entity_poly.pdbx_seq_one_letter_code
_entity_poly.pdbx_strand_id
1 'polypeptide(L)' 'MACCGRNNGNCVCAQEATCSCGKQKALQCTCEKAATENKLPTSTCACGKRAEDACTCSRSADNGSSSLETDFTSKK' A
#
# COMPACT_ATOMS: atom_id res chain seq x y z
N MET A 1 0.06 -2.84 -11.78
CA MET A 1 0.39 -2.60 -10.36
C MET A 1 1.56 -1.61 -10.28
N ALA A 2 1.26 -0.31 -10.28
CA ALA A 2 2.27 0.73 -10.15
C ALA A 2 2.59 0.91 -8.67
N CYS A 3 3.87 0.83 -8.34
CA CYS A 3 4.29 1.01 -6.96
C CYS A 3 4.39 2.50 -6.64
N CYS A 4 3.67 2.96 -5.62
CA CYS A 4 3.84 4.31 -5.09
C CYS A 4 5.30 4.47 -4.63
N GLY A 5 6.02 5.46 -5.17
CA GLY A 5 7.42 5.69 -4.80
C GLY A 5 8.39 4.60 -5.27
N ARG A 6 8.41 4.32 -6.57
CA ARG A 6 9.54 3.59 -7.20
C ARG A 6 10.81 4.42 -7.06
N ASN A 7 11.77 3.95 -6.27
CA ASN A 7 13.10 4.52 -6.20
C ASN A 7 14.11 3.47 -6.68
N ASN A 8 14.76 3.75 -7.82
CA ASN A 8 15.76 2.85 -8.42
C ASN A 8 15.26 1.40 -8.64
N GLY A 9 13.98 1.24 -9.01
CA GLY A 9 13.36 -0.09 -9.21
C GLY A 9 12.86 -0.77 -7.93
N ASN A 10 13.16 -0.21 -6.75
CA ASN A 10 12.67 -0.70 -5.47
C ASN A 10 11.41 0.06 -5.03
N CYS A 11 10.46 -0.67 -4.45
CA CYS A 11 9.25 -0.10 -3.89
C CYS A 11 9.55 0.47 -2.50
N VAL A 12 9.68 1.79 -2.37
CA VAL A 12 9.90 2.44 -1.08
C VAL A 12 8.73 2.13 -0.13
N CYS A 13 7.50 2.22 -0.63
CA CYS A 13 6.29 1.89 0.14
C CYS A 13 6.22 0.43 0.60
N ALA A 14 6.81 -0.51 -0.15
CA ALA A 14 6.85 -1.92 0.24
C ALA A 14 7.89 -2.19 1.33
N GLN A 15 8.94 -1.37 1.41
CA GLN A 15 9.98 -1.46 2.43
C GLN A 15 9.53 -0.86 3.76
N GLU A 16 8.76 0.23 3.71
CA GLU A 16 8.18 0.89 4.88
C GLU A 16 6.94 0.17 5.42
N ALA A 17 6.30 -0.68 4.61
CA ALA A 17 5.11 -1.44 5.00
C ALA A 17 5.40 -2.33 6.22
N THR A 18 4.85 -1.92 7.35
CA THR A 18 4.94 -2.61 8.65
C THR A 18 3.60 -3.23 9.02
N CYS A 19 3.62 -4.16 9.97
CA CYS A 19 2.41 -4.75 10.53
C CYS A 19 1.52 -3.67 11.18
N SER A 20 0.19 -3.85 11.30
CA SER A 20 -0.66 -2.84 11.98
C SER A 20 -0.26 -2.68 13.45
N CYS A 21 0.35 -3.71 14.01
CA CYS A 21 0.95 -3.67 15.35
C CYS A 21 2.37 -3.07 15.40
N GLY A 22 2.96 -2.63 14.29
CA GLY A 22 4.25 -1.94 14.20
C GLY A 22 5.50 -2.77 14.51
N LYS A 23 5.34 -4.00 15.01
CA LYS A 23 6.46 -4.83 15.52
C LYS A 23 7.27 -5.55 14.44
N GLN A 24 6.67 -5.83 13.28
CA GLN A 24 7.25 -6.68 12.23
C GLN A 24 6.95 -6.10 10.84
N LYS A 25 7.65 -6.61 9.82
CA LYS A 25 7.36 -6.28 8.42
C LYS A 25 5.99 -6.82 8.00
N ALA A 26 5.35 -6.17 7.04
CA ALA A 26 4.11 -6.69 6.44
C ALA A 26 4.31 -8.12 5.91
N LEU A 27 3.29 -8.97 6.06
CA LEU A 27 3.31 -10.43 5.80
C LEU A 27 4.14 -11.29 6.76
N GLN A 28 4.78 -10.69 7.78
CA GLN A 28 5.49 -11.40 8.85
C GLN A 28 5.02 -10.96 10.24
N CYS A 29 3.75 -10.56 10.33
CA CYS A 29 3.12 -10.17 11.57
C CYS A 29 3.09 -11.34 12.57
N THR A 30 3.26 -11.04 13.86
CA THR A 30 3.13 -12.00 14.98
C THR A 30 2.07 -11.57 16.01
N CYS A 31 1.29 -10.53 15.70
CA CYS A 31 0.20 -10.06 16.55
C CYS A 31 -1.13 -10.75 16.23
N GLU A 32 -2.16 -10.47 17.02
CA GLU A 32 -3.54 -10.96 16.86
C GLU A 32 -4.12 -10.76 15.43
N LYS A 33 -3.72 -9.71 14.72
CA LYS A 33 -4.14 -9.46 13.33
C LYS A 33 -3.33 -10.22 12.28
N ALA A 34 -2.26 -10.91 12.68
CA ALA A 34 -1.38 -11.67 11.78
C ALA A 34 -2.13 -12.72 10.97
N ALA A 35 -3.15 -13.36 11.53
CA ALA A 35 -3.96 -14.36 10.81
C ALA A 35 -4.63 -13.78 9.55
N THR A 36 -4.90 -12.48 9.55
CA THR A 36 -5.53 -11.74 8.44
C THR A 36 -4.48 -10.99 7.63
N GLU A 37 -3.49 -10.37 8.27
CA GLU A 37 -2.45 -9.54 7.62
C GLU A 37 -1.31 -10.35 6.98
N ASN A 38 -1.08 -11.60 7.40
CA ASN A 38 -0.10 -12.49 6.76
C ASN A 38 -0.68 -13.25 5.55
N LYS A 39 -1.98 -13.12 5.30
CA LYS A 39 -2.58 -13.69 4.09
C LYS A 39 -2.36 -12.76 2.92
N LEU A 40 -1.91 -13.31 1.79
CA LEU A 40 -1.82 -12.55 0.55
C LEU A 40 -3.25 -12.14 0.12
N PRO A 41 -3.58 -10.84 0.09
CA PRO A 41 -4.89 -10.41 -0.38
C PRO A 41 -4.92 -10.46 -1.91
N THR A 42 -6.12 -10.69 -2.45
CA THR A 42 -6.36 -10.66 -3.91
C THR A 42 -6.17 -9.26 -4.48
N SER A 43 -6.62 -8.24 -3.75
CA SER A 43 -6.41 -6.82 -4.04
C SER A 43 -5.35 -6.25 -3.11
N THR A 44 -4.20 -5.88 -3.66
CA THR A 44 -3.09 -5.31 -2.87
C THR A 44 -2.98 -3.81 -3.06
N CYS A 45 -2.62 -3.11 -1.99
CA CYS A 45 -2.24 -1.70 -2.02
C CYS A 45 -1.21 -1.41 -3.13
N ALA A 46 -1.00 -0.13 -3.45
CA ALA A 46 0.13 0.31 -4.28
C ALA A 46 1.49 -0.23 -3.79
N CYS A 47 1.60 -0.58 -2.51
CA CYS A 47 2.78 -1.18 -1.92
C CYS A 47 2.96 -2.69 -2.17
N GLY A 48 1.92 -3.41 -2.65
CA GLY A 48 1.95 -4.86 -2.89
C GLY A 48 2.08 -5.74 -1.64
N LYS A 49 2.13 -5.15 -0.44
CA LYS A 49 2.41 -5.86 0.82
C LYS A 49 1.20 -6.06 1.72
N ARG A 50 0.11 -5.35 1.44
CA ARG A 50 -1.12 -5.30 2.24
C ARG A 50 -2.33 -5.24 1.32
N ALA A 51 -3.52 -5.46 1.87
CA ALA A 51 -4.76 -5.27 1.13
C ALA A 51 -4.92 -3.80 0.71
N GLU A 52 -5.65 -3.53 -0.38
CA GLU A 52 -5.95 -2.15 -0.81
C GLU A 52 -6.60 -1.32 0.30
N ASP A 53 -7.56 -1.92 1.03
CA ASP A 53 -8.29 -1.28 2.13
C ASP A 53 -7.45 -1.08 3.41
N ALA A 54 -6.31 -1.75 3.51
CA ALA A 54 -5.47 -1.77 4.71
C ALA A 54 -4.06 -1.23 4.46
N CYS A 55 -3.85 -0.36 3.45
CA CYS A 55 -2.51 0.20 3.25
C CYS A 55 -2.14 1.10 4.44
N THR A 56 -1.04 0.74 5.08
CA THR A 56 -0.38 1.54 6.12
C THR A 56 0.82 2.30 5.56
N CYS A 57 1.00 2.29 4.24
CA CYS A 57 2.09 2.96 3.57
C CYS A 57 1.90 4.49 3.65
N SER A 58 2.96 5.26 3.90
CA SER A 58 2.91 6.73 3.99
C SER A 58 2.39 7.41 2.71
N ARG A 59 2.36 6.67 1.60
CA ARG A 59 1.87 7.08 0.28
C ARG A 59 0.57 6.38 -0.12
N SER A 60 -0.16 5.78 0.83
CA SER A 60 -1.50 5.19 0.58
C SER A 60 -2.47 6.23 0.02
N ALA A 61 -2.37 7.47 0.51
CA ALA A 61 -3.17 8.60 0.04
C ALA A 61 -2.69 9.15 -1.32
N ASP A 62 -1.48 8.78 -1.74
CA ASP A 62 -0.87 9.20 -3.01
C ASP A 62 -1.17 8.17 -4.11
N ASN A 63 -2.33 7.51 -4.05
CA ASN A 63 -2.82 6.67 -5.13
C ASN A 63 -3.54 7.52 -6.18
N GLY A 64 -2.79 8.42 -6.83
CA GLY A 64 -3.28 9.19 -7.97
C GLY A 64 -3.70 10.62 -7.67
N SER A 65 -4.15 10.97 -6.46
CA SER A 65 -4.51 12.37 -6.16
C SER A 65 -3.29 13.26 -5.91
N SER A 66 -2.45 13.43 -6.93
CA SER A 66 -1.74 14.69 -7.06
C SER A 66 -2.80 15.79 -7.09
N SER A 67 -2.61 16.85 -6.31
CA SER A 67 -3.49 18.05 -6.31
C SER A 67 -3.60 18.75 -7.69
N LEU A 68 -3.03 18.15 -8.75
CA LEU A 68 -3.09 18.54 -10.15
C LEU A 68 -3.88 17.55 -11.04
N GLU A 69 -4.53 16.52 -10.50
CA GLU A 69 -5.42 15.69 -11.32
C GLU A 69 -6.68 16.47 -11.68
N THR A 70 -6.70 16.98 -12.91
CA THR A 70 -7.91 17.45 -13.58
C THR A 70 -8.54 16.26 -14.29
N ASP A 71 -9.59 15.69 -13.71
CA ASP A 71 -10.41 14.67 -14.38
C ASP A 71 -11.19 15.31 -15.55
N PHE A 72 -10.74 15.05 -16.79
CA PHE A 72 -11.42 15.49 -18.01
C PHE A 72 -12.51 14.51 -18.47
N THR A 73 -12.80 13.43 -17.73
CA THR A 73 -13.78 12.40 -18.10
C THR A 73 -15.23 12.87 -17.92
N SER A 74 -15.44 14.04 -17.31
CA SER A 74 -16.77 14.53 -16.92
C SER A 74 -17.39 15.59 -17.85
N LYS A 75 -16.95 15.71 -19.11
CA LYS A 75 -17.57 16.66 -20.06
C LYS A 75 -17.93 16.04 -21.40
N LYS A 76 -19.23 15.77 -21.55
CA LYS A 76 -19.93 15.52 -22.80
C LYS A 76 -20.53 16.83 -23.31
#